data_AF-A0A4V3HU24-F1
#
_entry.id   AF-A0A4V3HU24-F1
#
_cell.length_a   1.000
_cell.length_b   1.000
_cell.length_c   1.000
_cell.angle_alpha   90.00
_cell.angle_beta   90.00
_cell.angle_gamma   90.00
#
_symmetry.space_group_name_H-M   'P 1'
#
loop_
_entity.id
_entity.type
_entity.pdbx_description
1 polymer ?
#
loop_
_entity_poly.entity_id
_entity_poly.type
_entity_poly.pdbx_seq_one_letter_code
_entity_poly.pdbx_strand_id
1 'polypeptide(L)'
;MALSLVPIAHIVAAVFCIIELGLTGYVASAYNGNSTWGWWSRSPDIVNFLIFNSVWSLLVLAYVGLTPLYLTRFFHKLVSLGLLVITTIFWFAGAIAYAVFVGHPRCGADTFCGSAQAGVAFAFFIWAIFMFLTVLDTLEAMRSRGHGNNVKANHAYPGA
;
A
#
# COMPACT_ATOMS: atom_id res chain seq x y z
N MET A 1 -5.54 -9.79 -20.25
CA MET A 1 -6.49 -8.75 -19.82
C MET A 1 -6.20 -8.26 -18.40
N ALA A 2 -5.88 -9.12 -17.42
CA ALA A 2 -5.45 -8.65 -16.09
C ALA A 2 -4.14 -7.85 -16.10
N LEU A 3 -3.19 -8.21 -16.99
CA LEU A 3 -1.88 -7.56 -17.09
C LEU A 3 -1.93 -6.06 -17.46
N SER A 4 -2.98 -5.59 -18.15
CA SER A 4 -3.16 -4.17 -18.48
C SER A 4 -3.75 -3.36 -17.32
N LEU A 5 -4.43 -4.01 -16.37
CA LEU A 5 -4.99 -3.36 -15.18
C LEU A 5 -3.95 -3.16 -14.09
N VAL A 6 -2.95 -4.05 -14.00
CA VAL A 6 -1.86 -3.97 -13.01
C VAL A 6 -1.13 -2.61 -13.04
N PRO A 7 -0.60 -2.11 -14.16
CA PRO A 7 0.10 -0.81 -14.16
C PRO A 7 -0.82 0.35 -13.82
N ILE A 8 -2.09 0.30 -14.23
CA ILE A 8 -3.10 1.32 -13.88
C ILE A 8 -3.30 1.32 -12.36
N ALA A 9 -3.45 0.14 -11.74
CA ALA A 9 -3.60 0.02 -10.30
C ALA A 9 -2.37 0.55 -9.53
N HIS A 10 -1.16 0.40 -10.07
CA HIS A 10 0.06 0.98 -9.47
C HIS A 10 0.05 2.52 -9.55
N ILE A 11 -0.36 3.09 -10.68
CA ILE A 11 -0.48 4.55 -10.82
C ILE A 11 -1.53 5.10 -9.86
N VAL A 12 -2.69 4.45 -9.78
CA VAL A 12 -3.75 4.84 -8.83
C VAL A 12 -3.26 4.73 -7.39
N ALA A 13 -2.58 3.63 -7.02
CA ALA A 13 -1.99 3.48 -5.69
C ALA A 13 -0.97 4.59 -5.38
N ALA A 14 -0.14 4.97 -6.35
CA ALA A 14 0.85 6.04 -6.18
C ALA A 14 0.17 7.40 -5.92
N VAL A 15 -0.86 7.74 -6.71
CA VAL A 15 -1.62 8.97 -6.54
C VAL A 15 -2.28 9.01 -5.16
N PHE A 16 -2.91 7.92 -4.73
CA PHE A 16 -3.53 7.85 -3.41
C PHE A 16 -2.50 7.96 -2.27
N CYS A 17 -1.31 7.37 -2.41
CA CYS A 17 -0.24 7.53 -1.41
C CYS A 17 0.26 8.98 -1.31
N ILE A 18 0.32 9.72 -2.42
CA ILE A 18 0.67 11.15 -2.41
C ILE A 18 -0.43 11.97 -1.71
N ILE A 19 -1.69 11.64 -1.96
CA ILE A 19 -2.83 12.27 -1.28
C ILE A 19 -2.73 12.05 0.23
N GLU A 20 -2.52 10.82 0.69
CA GLU A 20 -2.33 10.51 2.11
C GLU A 20 -1.13 11.23 2.73
N LEU A 21 0.00 11.30 2.01
CA LEU A 21 1.16 12.05 2.48
C LEU A 21 0.84 13.54 2.66
N GLY A 22 0.05 14.11 1.76
CA GLY A 22 -0.43 15.49 1.85
C GLY A 22 -1.39 15.71 3.02
N LEU A 23 -2.37 14.83 3.21
CA LEU A 23 -3.32 14.91 4.33
C LEU A 23 -2.62 14.74 5.68
N THR A 24 -1.78 13.72 5.83
CA THR A 24 -1.06 13.43 7.07
C THR A 24 -0.01 14.51 7.37
N GLY A 25 0.62 15.09 6.35
CA GLY A 25 1.48 16.27 6.47
C GLY A 25 0.71 17.52 6.92
N TYR A 26 -0.48 17.76 6.37
CA TYR A 26 -1.36 18.84 6.83
C TYR A 26 -1.75 18.65 8.29
N VAL A 27 -2.20 17.45 8.66
CA VAL A 27 -2.54 17.11 10.05
C VAL A 27 -1.35 17.33 10.98
N ALA A 28 -0.15 16.86 10.61
CA ALA A 28 1.06 17.08 11.40
C ALA A 28 1.41 18.58 11.56
N SER A 29 1.26 19.38 10.50
CA SER A 29 1.50 20.83 10.56
C SER A 29 0.46 21.57 11.39
N ALA A 30 -0.79 21.11 11.42
CA ALA A 30 -1.84 21.67 12.25
C ALA A 30 -1.62 21.40 13.75
N TYR A 31 -0.93 20.31 14.11
CA TYR A 31 -0.49 20.03 15.48
C TYR A 31 0.76 20.83 15.90
N ASN A 32 1.63 21.23 14.96
CA ASN A 32 2.87 21.96 15.24
C ASN A 32 2.69 23.50 15.13
N GLY A 33 1.80 23.96 14.25
CA GLY A 33 1.42 25.36 14.12
C GLY A 33 0.43 25.77 15.23
N ASN A 34 0.47 27.05 15.61
CA ASN A 34 -0.29 27.73 16.66
C ASN A 34 -1.84 27.71 16.50
N SER A 35 -2.41 26.63 15.97
CA SER A 35 -3.83 26.41 15.75
C SER A 35 -4.48 25.91 17.04
N THR A 36 -5.71 26.34 17.26
CA THR A 36 -6.58 26.21 18.44
C THR A 36 -6.74 24.81 19.07
N TRP A 37 -6.18 23.76 18.43
CA TRP A 37 -6.24 22.35 18.84
C TRP A 37 -4.90 21.79 19.36
N GLY A 38 -3.81 22.55 19.20
CA GLY A 38 -2.45 22.17 19.60
C GLY A 38 -2.17 22.43 21.08
N TRP A 39 -2.72 21.62 21.98
CA TRP A 39 -2.22 21.53 23.37
C TRP A 39 -0.95 20.67 23.46
N TRP A 40 -0.56 20.01 22.37
CA TRP A 40 0.53 19.03 22.30
C TRP A 40 1.59 19.51 21.30
N SER A 41 2.76 19.95 21.78
CA SER A 41 3.93 20.33 20.95
C SER A 41 4.63 19.13 20.30
N ARG A 42 3.91 18.03 20.05
CA ARG A 42 4.49 16.77 19.58
C ARG A 42 3.51 16.07 18.64
N SER A 43 3.97 15.80 17.40
CA SER A 43 3.18 15.09 16.40
C SER A 43 2.78 13.69 16.92
N PRO A 44 1.50 13.27 16.81
CA PRO A 44 1.07 11.94 17.20
C PRO A 44 1.86 10.86 16.47
N ASP A 45 2.25 9.80 17.18
CA ASP A 45 3.00 8.65 16.66
C ASP A 45 2.26 7.95 15.49
N ILE A 46 0.93 7.92 15.54
CA ILE A 46 0.07 7.40 14.46
C ILE A 46 0.29 8.18 13.15
N VAL A 47 0.34 9.51 13.21
CA VAL A 47 0.54 10.36 12.02
C VAL A 47 1.93 10.13 11.43
N ASN A 48 2.95 10.01 12.27
CA ASN A 48 4.31 9.69 11.83
C ASN A 48 4.40 8.30 11.17
N PHE A 49 3.66 7.31 11.69
CA PHE A 49 3.57 5.98 11.07
C PHE A 49 2.92 6.04 9.68
N LEU A 50 1.84 6.82 9.49
CA LEU A 50 1.20 6.97 8.17
C LEU A 50 2.12 7.69 7.15
N ILE A 51 2.89 8.69 7.59
CA ILE A 51 3.89 9.36 6.74
C ILE A 51 4.96 8.34 6.31
N PHE A 52 5.50 7.58 7.26
CA PHE A 52 6.45 6.51 6.96
C PHE A 52 5.86 5.50 5.96
N ASN A 53 4.63 5.04 6.22
CA ASN A 53 3.96 4.06 5.38
C ASN A 53 3.71 4.59 3.95
N SER A 54 3.41 5.88 3.80
CA SER A 54 3.24 6.53 2.49
C SER A 54 4.56 6.64 1.72
N VAL A 55 5.67 6.94 2.39
CA VAL A 55 7.00 6.97 1.76
C VAL A 55 7.45 5.55 1.40
N TRP A 56 7.25 4.60 2.31
CA TRP A 56 7.53 3.17 2.10
C TRP A 56 6.77 2.62 0.89
N SER A 57 5.47 2.90 0.78
CA SER A 57 4.65 2.42 -0.34
C SER A 57 5.09 3.03 -1.67
N LEU A 58 5.52 4.30 -1.71
CA LEU A 58 6.09 4.90 -2.92
C LEU A 58 7.39 4.20 -3.35
N LEU A 59 8.26 3.83 -2.42
CA LEU A 59 9.47 3.05 -2.71
C LEU A 59 9.14 1.65 -3.22
N VAL A 60 8.16 0.98 -2.61
CA VAL A 60 7.68 -0.33 -3.06
C VAL A 60 7.08 -0.24 -4.46
N LEU A 61 6.25 0.77 -4.74
CA LEU A 61 5.68 1.00 -6.07
C LEU A 61 6.75 1.34 -7.11
N ALA A 62 7.78 2.11 -6.73
CA ALA A 62 8.93 2.36 -7.61
C ALA A 62 9.66 1.05 -7.92
N TYR A 63 9.90 0.19 -6.93
CA TYR A 63 10.49 -1.13 -7.15
C TYR A 63 9.60 -2.00 -8.05
N VAL A 64 8.34 -2.23 -7.68
CA VAL A 64 7.43 -3.12 -8.43
C VAL A 64 7.11 -2.58 -9.83
N GLY A 65 7.06 -1.25 -10.01
CA GLY A 65 6.77 -0.58 -11.27
C GLY A 65 7.96 -0.44 -12.23
N LEU A 66 9.18 -0.18 -11.73
CA LEU A 66 10.38 -0.08 -12.59
C LEU A 66 11.00 -1.44 -12.93
N THR A 67 10.92 -2.42 -12.03
CA THR A 67 11.60 -3.71 -12.23
C THR A 67 11.12 -4.49 -13.48
N PRO A 68 9.83 -4.50 -13.90
CA PRO A 68 9.41 -5.23 -15.10
C PRO A 68 9.76 -4.48 -16.39
N LEU A 69 10.04 -3.17 -16.32
CA LEU A 69 10.39 -2.34 -17.47
C LEU A 69 11.89 -2.38 -17.80
N TYR A 70 12.76 -2.45 -16.78
CA TYR A 70 14.21 -2.30 -16.98
C TYR A 70 15.05 -3.54 -16.66
N LEU A 71 14.60 -4.43 -15.74
CA LEU A 71 15.49 -5.42 -15.13
C LEU A 71 14.82 -6.79 -14.94
N THR A 72 14.47 -7.45 -16.05
CA THR A 72 14.01 -8.85 -16.07
C THR A 72 15.00 -9.83 -15.44
N ARG A 73 16.29 -9.48 -15.33
CA ARG A 73 17.36 -10.32 -14.78
C ARG A 73 17.50 -10.27 -13.25
N PHE A 74 16.97 -9.24 -12.59
CA PHE A 74 17.00 -9.09 -11.12
C PHE A 74 15.62 -9.24 -10.46
N PHE A 75 14.60 -9.61 -11.23
CA PHE A 75 13.23 -9.72 -10.75
C PHE A 75 13.04 -11.00 -9.92
N HIS A 76 13.27 -10.91 -8.61
CA HIS A 76 12.85 -11.95 -7.69
C HIS A 76 11.35 -11.80 -7.40
N LYS A 77 10.51 -12.59 -8.09
CA LYS A 77 9.05 -12.64 -7.86
C LYS A 77 8.68 -12.76 -6.37
N LEU A 78 9.50 -13.47 -5.58
CA LEU A 78 9.29 -13.63 -4.14
C LEU A 78 9.46 -12.31 -3.35
N VAL A 79 10.40 -11.46 -3.76
CA VAL A 79 10.68 -10.17 -3.08
C VAL A 79 9.57 -9.17 -3.38
N SER A 80 9.13 -9.09 -4.65
CA SER A 80 7.96 -8.28 -5.04
C SER A 80 6.72 -8.65 -4.24
N LEU A 81 6.40 -9.95 -4.17
CA LEU A 81 5.26 -10.45 -3.39
C LEU A 81 5.42 -10.12 -1.91
N GLY A 82 6.61 -10.32 -1.33
CA GLY A 82 6.89 -9.99 0.07
C GLY A 82 6.68 -8.50 0.37
N LEU A 83 7.17 -7.61 -0.50
CA LEU A 83 6.98 -6.16 -0.33
C LEU A 83 5.50 -5.75 -0.42
N LEU A 84 4.74 -6.35 -1.34
CA LEU A 84 3.30 -6.11 -1.45
C LEU A 84 2.53 -6.57 -0.20
N VAL A 85 2.85 -7.75 0.34
CA VAL A 85 2.27 -8.28 1.58
C VAL A 85 2.58 -7.40 2.80
N ILE A 86 3.83 -6.96 2.93
CA ILE A 86 4.23 -6.07 4.04
C ILE A 86 3.47 -4.74 3.94
N THR A 87 3.41 -4.17 2.74
CA THR A 87 2.73 -2.89 2.48
C THR A 87 1.24 -2.99 2.76
N THR A 88 0.59 -4.11 2.40
CA THR A 88 -0.82 -4.34 2.76
C THR A 88 -1.04 -4.39 4.25
N ILE A 89 -0.19 -5.11 5.00
CA ILE A 89 -0.32 -5.19 6.46
C ILE A 89 -0.12 -3.81 7.11
N PHE A 90 0.85 -3.03 6.63
CA PHE A 90 1.08 -1.68 7.15
C PHE A 90 -0.09 -0.74 6.89
N TRP A 91 -0.67 -0.76 5.68
CA TRP A 91 -1.87 0.03 5.39
C TRP A 91 -3.09 -0.43 6.19
N PHE A 92 -3.23 -1.73 6.45
CA PHE A 92 -4.33 -2.24 7.29
C PHE A 92 -4.21 -1.73 8.73
N ALA A 93 -3.04 -1.92 9.33
CA ALA A 93 -2.77 -1.49 10.70
C ALA A 93 -2.86 0.03 10.83
N GLY A 94 -2.29 0.76 9.86
CA GLY A 94 -2.32 2.22 9.81
C GLY A 94 -3.74 2.77 9.67
N ALA A 95 -4.56 2.21 8.78
CA ALA A 95 -5.95 2.64 8.59
C ALA A 95 -6.79 2.44 9.86
N ILE A 96 -6.63 1.31 10.56
CA ILE A 96 -7.33 1.06 11.83
C ILE A 96 -6.84 1.99 12.93
N ALA A 97 -5.52 2.14 13.09
CA ALA A 97 -4.94 3.04 14.09
C ALA A 97 -5.41 4.49 13.88
N TYR A 98 -5.45 4.94 12.63
CA TYR A 98 -5.93 6.27 12.27
C TYR A 98 -7.44 6.42 12.49
N ALA A 99 -8.24 5.40 12.17
CA ALA A 99 -9.68 5.40 12.45
C ALA A 99 -9.98 5.52 13.96
N VAL A 100 -9.24 4.80 14.80
CA VAL A 100 -9.37 4.87 16.26
C VAL A 100 -8.90 6.22 16.80
N PHE A 101 -7.81 6.76 16.24
CA PHE A 101 -7.28 8.08 16.63
C PHE A 101 -8.24 9.22 16.30
N VAL A 102 -8.85 9.20 15.11
CA VAL A 102 -9.85 10.20 14.69
C VAL A 102 -11.14 10.02 15.50
N GLY A 103 -11.59 8.79 15.72
CA GLY A 103 -12.77 8.47 16.52
C GLY A 103 -14.10 8.88 15.87
N HIS A 104 -15.10 9.21 16.68
CA HIS A 104 -16.39 9.78 16.23
C HIS A 104 -16.53 11.25 16.65
N PRO A 105 -15.73 12.17 16.09
CA PRO A 105 -15.93 13.57 16.33
C PRO A 105 -17.15 14.03 15.52
N ARG A 106 -18.09 14.72 16.16
CA ARG A 106 -19.16 15.43 15.45
C ARG A 106 -18.51 16.62 14.73
N CYS A 107 -17.95 16.36 13.55
CA CYS A 107 -17.37 17.39 12.72
C CYS A 107 -18.49 18.33 12.27
N GLY A 108 -18.57 19.52 12.87
CA GLY A 108 -19.41 20.62 12.41
C GLY A 108 -18.84 21.22 11.12
N ALA A 109 -18.58 22.53 11.12
CA ALA A 109 -17.95 23.23 9.99
C ALA A 109 -16.40 23.18 9.98
N ASP A 110 -15.78 22.37 10.84
CA ASP A 110 -14.33 22.35 11.01
C ASP A 110 -13.61 21.52 9.94
N THR A 111 -12.88 22.21 9.05
CA THR A 111 -12.13 21.61 7.93
C THR A 111 -11.11 20.56 8.37
N PHE A 112 -10.53 20.72 9.56
CA PHE A 112 -9.55 19.78 10.12
C PHE A 112 -10.16 18.39 10.39
N CYS A 113 -11.37 18.38 10.96
CA CYS A 113 -12.07 17.16 11.34
C CYS A 113 -12.52 16.37 10.09
N GLY A 114 -13.05 17.09 9.10
CA GLY A 114 -13.40 16.50 7.80
C GLY A 114 -12.20 15.95 7.04
N SER A 115 -11.05 16.65 7.10
CA SER A 115 -9.80 16.16 6.48
C SER A 115 -9.29 14.88 7.16
N ALA A 116 -9.30 14.83 8.50
CA ALA A 116 -8.88 13.63 9.22
C ALA A 116 -9.77 12.41 8.90
N GLN A 117 -11.10 12.60 8.85
CA GLN A 117 -12.03 11.54 8.46
C GLN A 117 -11.85 11.10 7.01
N ALA A 118 -11.60 12.04 6.08
CA ALA A 118 -11.30 11.72 4.70
C ALA A 118 -10.02 10.87 4.59
N GLY A 119 -8.97 11.19 5.36
CA GLY A 119 -7.74 10.41 5.39
C GLY A 119 -7.94 8.97 5.86
N VAL A 120 -8.84 8.74 6.84
CA VAL A 120 -9.20 7.36 7.23
C VAL A 120 -9.77 6.59 6.04
N ALA A 121 -10.68 7.20 5.27
CA ALA A 121 -11.28 6.55 4.10
C ALA A 121 -10.24 6.26 3.01
N PHE A 122 -9.38 7.23 2.69
CA PHE A 122 -8.31 7.07 1.71
C PHE A 122 -7.30 5.98 2.11
N ALA A 123 -6.94 5.89 3.39
CA ALA A 123 -6.10 4.81 3.91
C ALA A 123 -6.72 3.42 3.68
N PHE A 124 -8.03 3.25 3.87
CA PHE A 124 -8.74 2.00 3.56
C PHE A 124 -8.78 1.69 2.06
N PHE A 125 -8.97 2.70 1.20
CA PHE A 125 -8.91 2.50 -0.25
C PHE A 125 -7.52 2.05 -0.70
N ILE A 126 -6.47 2.64 -0.14
CA ILE A 126 -5.08 2.24 -0.44
C ILE A 126 -4.84 0.80 0.00
N TRP A 127 -5.27 0.45 1.22
CA TRP A 127 -5.22 -0.94 1.70
C TRP A 127 -5.90 -1.91 0.73
N ALA A 128 -7.11 -1.58 0.26
CA ALA A 128 -7.86 -2.44 -0.66
C ALA A 128 -7.14 -2.62 -2.01
N ILE A 129 -6.54 -1.55 -2.55
CA ILE A 129 -5.75 -1.60 -3.79
C ILE A 129 -4.51 -2.49 -3.60
N PHE A 130 -3.77 -2.32 -2.51
CA PHE A 130 -2.60 -3.17 -2.23
C PHE A 130 -3.01 -4.62 -2.00
N MET A 131 -4.15 -4.89 -1.35
CA MET A 131 -4.68 -6.26 -1.18
C MET A 131 -5.00 -6.89 -2.53
N PHE A 132 -5.68 -6.14 -3.40
CA PHE A 132 -5.98 -6.60 -4.74
C PHE A 132 -4.71 -6.94 -5.53
N LEU A 133 -3.71 -6.06 -5.52
CA LEU A 133 -2.41 -6.29 -6.16
C LEU A 133 -1.70 -7.53 -5.59
N THR A 134 -1.69 -7.69 -4.27
CA THR A 134 -1.08 -8.82 -3.58
C THR A 134 -1.75 -10.14 -3.97
N VAL A 135 -3.09 -10.18 -4.03
CA VAL A 135 -3.85 -11.37 -4.43
C VAL A 135 -3.54 -11.73 -5.88
N LEU A 136 -3.51 -10.77 -6.80
CA LEU A 136 -3.17 -11.03 -8.20
C LEU A 136 -1.76 -11.61 -8.37
N ASP A 137 -0.77 -11.02 -7.69
CA ASP A 137 0.63 -11.51 -7.75
C ASP A 137 0.76 -12.91 -7.12
N THR A 138 0.03 -13.16 -6.04
CA THR A 138 -0.02 -14.48 -5.39
C THR A 138 -0.63 -15.54 -6.30
N LEU A 139 -1.75 -15.23 -6.97
CA LEU A 139 -2.40 -16.14 -7.93
C LEU A 139 -1.48 -16.44 -9.12
N GLU A 140 -0.75 -15.45 -9.62
CA GLU A 140 0.21 -15.65 -10.70
C GLU A 140 1.40 -16.51 -10.26
N ALA A 141 1.91 -16.30 -9.04
CA ALA A 141 2.96 -17.12 -8.45
C ALA A 141 2.53 -18.58 -8.27
N MET A 142 1.29 -18.82 -7.82
CA MET A 142 0.72 -20.17 -7.70
C MET A 142 0.53 -20.84 -9.06
N ARG A 143 0.01 -20.11 -10.06
CA ARG A 143 -0.20 -20.64 -11.42
C ARG A 143 1.12 -21.00 -12.11
N SER A 144 2.18 -20.23 -11.88
CA SER A 144 3.52 -20.50 -12.42
C SER A 144 4.13 -21.80 -11.88
N ARG A 145 3.82 -22.18 -10.63
CA ARG A 145 4.31 -23.44 -10.03
C ARG A 145 3.62 -24.70 -10.58
N GLY A 146 2.36 -24.60 -11.01
CA GLY A 146 1.60 -25.75 -11.56
C GLY A 146 2.15 -26.30 -12.88
N HIS A 147 2.88 -25.50 -13.67
CA HIS A 147 3.44 -25.92 -14.95
C HIS A 147 4.77 -26.69 -14.82
N GLY A 148 5.48 -26.54 -13.70
CA GLY A 148 6.77 -27.22 -13.46
C GLY A 148 6.65 -28.70 -13.07
N ASN A 149 5.49 -29.12 -12.53
CA ASN A 149 5.28 -30.52 -12.12
C ASN A 149 4.90 -31.44 -13.29
N ASN A 150 4.39 -30.91 -14.40
CA ASN A 150 3.97 -31.70 -15.56
C ASN A 150 5.13 -32.07 -16.50
N VAL A 151 6.25 -31.35 -16.47
CA VAL A 151 7.43 -31.65 -17.31
C VAL A 151 8.26 -32.81 -16.75
N LYS A 152 8.28 -33.00 -15.42
CA LYS A 152 8.99 -34.14 -14.80
C LYS A 152 8.26 -35.49 -14.97
N ALA A 153 6.97 -35.49 -15.27
CA ALA A 153 6.21 -36.73 -15.46
C ALA A 153 6.47 -37.41 -16.83
N ASN A 154 6.94 -36.67 -17.85
CA ASN A 154 7.13 -37.18 -19.21
C ASN A 154 8.55 -37.69 -19.53
N HIS A 155 9.45 -37.79 -18.54
CA HIS A 155 10.79 -38.35 -18.72
C HIS A 155 10.96 -39.74 -18.07
N ALA A 156 9.88 -40.49 -17.90
CA ALA A 156 9.95 -41.92 -17.62
C ALA A 156 10.24 -42.69 -18.93
N TYR A 157 11.54 -42.83 -19.23
CA TYR A 157 12.22 -43.84 -20.07
C TYR A 157 11.63 -44.24 -21.45
N PRO A 158 12.34 -44.01 -22.57
CA PRO A 158 12.21 -44.82 -23.78
C PRO A 158 13.19 -46.00 -23.68
N GLY A 159 12.69 -47.22 -23.47
CA GLY A 159 13.51 -48.43 -23.57
C GLY A 159 13.00 -49.63 -22.78
N ALA A 160 12.05 -50.35 -23.37
CA ALA A 160 11.91 -51.81 -23.30
C ALA A 160 11.03 -52.27 -24.47
#